data_AF-A0A961LXJ0-F1
#
_entry.id   AF-A0A961LXJ0-F1
#
_cell.length_a   1.000
_cell.length_b   1.000
_cell.length_c   1.000
_cell.angle_alpha   90.00
_cell.angle_beta   90.00
_cell.angle_gamma   90.00
#
_symmetry.space_group_name_H-M   'P 1'
#
loop_
_entity.id
_entity.type
_entity.pdbx_description
1 polymer ?
#
loop_
_entity_poly.entity_id
_entity_poly.type
_entity_poly.pdbx_seq_one_letter_code
_entity_poly.pdbx_strand_id
1 'polypeptide(L)'
;MVLAITVSAFSVIIGVNVLMAWFAVETFPGLEVQNTYVASQGFNQRLHDQQALGWRSEADLTGGRLTVRVLGRDGNPAPVADISAILGRPTTEREDTVPDLRFEGGAFVADVDVDYGNWDLRIDAHAADGTEYTYRVGLIHHR
;
A
#
# COMPACT_ATOMS: atom_id res chain seq x y z
N MET A 1 12.29 36.96 -44.81
CA MET A 1 11.42 35.80 -45.10
C MET A 1 11.81 34.57 -44.28
N VAL A 2 13.08 34.15 -44.29
CA VAL A 2 13.59 33.01 -43.49
C VAL A 2 13.33 33.16 -41.98
N LEU A 3 13.56 34.35 -41.40
CA LEU A 3 13.32 34.59 -39.97
C LEU A 3 11.87 34.29 -39.55
N ALA A 4 10.88 34.71 -40.34
CA ALA A 4 9.46 34.47 -40.03
C ALA A 4 9.10 32.97 -40.11
N ILE A 5 9.73 32.24 -41.04
CA ILE A 5 9.56 30.78 -41.19
C ILE A 5 10.20 30.05 -40.00
N THR A 6 11.38 30.47 -39.57
CA THR A 6 12.04 29.89 -38.40
C THR A 6 11.23 30.13 -37.13
N VAL A 7 10.78 31.36 -36.88
CA VAL A 7 9.99 31.69 -35.68
C VAL A 7 8.68 30.90 -35.65
N SER A 8 7.95 30.82 -36.77
CA SER A 8 6.69 30.06 -36.83
C SER A 8 6.89 28.56 -36.59
N ALA A 9 7.94 27.95 -37.14
CA ALA A 9 8.26 26.55 -36.90
C ALA A 9 8.58 26.28 -35.41
N PHE A 10 9.38 27.13 -34.78
CA PHE A 10 9.69 27.00 -33.34
C PHE A 10 8.45 27.23 -32.46
N SER A 11 7.57 28.17 -32.80
CA SER A 11 6.32 28.39 -32.06
C SER A 11 5.41 27.16 -32.06
N VAL A 12 5.30 26.45 -33.18
CA VAL A 12 4.54 25.19 -33.27
C VAL A 12 5.17 24.12 -32.39
N ILE A 13 6.49 23.93 -32.47
CA ILE A 13 7.21 22.95 -31.65
C ILE A 13 7.04 23.23 -30.15
N ILE A 14 7.18 24.49 -29.74
CA ILE A 14 7.00 24.90 -28.34
C ILE A 14 5.54 24.66 -27.91
N GLY A 15 4.56 25.04 -28.73
CA GLY A 15 3.15 24.82 -28.45
C GLY A 15 2.80 23.35 -28.25
N VAL A 16 3.31 22.47 -29.12
CA VAL A 16 3.15 21.02 -28.98
C VAL A 16 3.84 20.48 -27.73
N ASN A 17 5.06 20.93 -27.41
CA ASN A 17 5.76 20.50 -26.19
C ASN A 17 5.03 20.92 -24.91
N VAL A 18 4.49 22.15 -24.86
CA VAL A 18 3.70 22.63 -23.72
C VAL A 18 2.39 21.85 -23.60
N LEU A 19 1.72 21.57 -24.73
CA LEU A 19 0.50 20.76 -24.74
C LEU A 19 0.77 19.33 -24.26
N MET A 20 1.86 18.71 -24.71
CA MET A 20 2.30 17.40 -24.22
C MET A 20 2.67 17.44 -22.74
N ALA A 21 3.34 18.48 -22.27
CA ALA A 21 3.65 18.65 -20.84
C ALA A 21 2.37 18.84 -20.01
N TRP A 22 1.39 19.58 -20.51
CA TRP A 22 0.09 19.77 -19.84
C TRP A 22 -0.67 18.45 -19.73
N PHE A 23 -0.80 17.70 -20.83
CA PHE A 23 -1.40 16.37 -20.79
C PHE A 23 -0.62 15.40 -19.90
N ALA A 24 0.71 15.42 -19.95
CA ALA A 24 1.53 14.58 -19.09
C ALA A 24 1.30 14.89 -17.60
N VAL A 25 1.23 16.16 -17.21
CA VAL A 25 0.93 16.58 -15.82
C VAL A 25 -0.51 16.22 -15.42
N GLU A 26 -1.46 16.33 -16.34
CA GLU A 26 -2.88 16.00 -16.08
C GLU A 26 -3.13 14.48 -15.98
N THR A 27 -2.38 13.64 -16.72
CA THR A 27 -2.55 12.17 -16.71
C THR A 27 -1.65 11.41 -15.74
N PHE A 28 -1.12 12.05 -14.70
CA PHE A 28 -0.57 11.34 -13.53
C PHE A 28 -1.56 11.36 -12.35
N PRO A 29 -2.58 10.48 -12.30
CA PRO A 29 -3.29 10.17 -11.07
C PRO A 29 -2.38 9.23 -10.27
N GLY A 30 -1.40 9.78 -9.58
CA GLY A 30 -0.37 8.96 -8.96
C GLY A 30 0.65 9.76 -8.18
N LEU A 31 0.18 10.74 -7.40
CA LEU A 31 0.91 11.05 -6.18
C LEU A 31 0.71 9.86 -5.24
N GLU A 32 1.47 8.79 -5.46
CA GLU A 32 1.98 8.00 -4.34
C GLU A 32 2.85 8.99 -3.55
N VAL A 33 2.17 9.70 -2.64
CA VAL A 33 2.65 10.53 -1.54
C VAL A 33 3.93 11.34 -1.80
N GLN A 34 3.82 12.66 -1.64
CA GLN A 34 4.95 13.55 -1.37
C GLN A 34 5.65 13.13 -0.07
N ASN A 35 6.43 12.04 -0.05
CA ASN A 35 7.43 11.83 0.99
C ASN A 35 8.54 10.79 0.77
N THR A 36 8.97 10.51 -0.46
CA THR A 36 10.11 9.57 -0.69
C THR A 36 11.42 10.03 -0.03
N TYR A 37 11.58 11.34 0.27
CA TYR A 37 12.80 11.87 0.88
C TYR A 37 12.82 11.88 2.42
N VAL A 38 11.67 12.00 3.11
CA VAL A 38 11.63 11.91 4.59
C VAL A 38 11.35 10.47 5.05
N ALA A 39 10.71 9.63 4.23
CA ALA A 39 10.47 8.21 4.54
C ALA A 39 11.76 7.40 4.74
N SER A 40 12.86 7.80 4.07
CA SER A 40 14.17 7.15 4.17
C SER A 40 14.96 7.57 5.42
N GLN A 41 14.75 8.76 5.99
CA GLN A 41 15.50 9.25 7.16
C GLN A 41 15.13 8.56 8.49
N GLY A 42 14.00 7.86 8.55
CA GLY A 42 13.56 7.12 9.74
C GLY A 42 13.40 5.62 9.53
N PHE A 43 13.68 5.08 8.33
CA PHE A 43 13.38 3.68 8.01
C PHE A 43 14.10 2.69 8.94
N ASN A 44 15.41 2.87 9.14
CA ASN A 44 16.18 1.97 10.02
C ASN A 44 15.70 2.03 11.48
N GLN A 45 15.32 3.22 11.95
CA GLN A 45 14.80 3.40 13.32
C GLN A 45 13.44 2.73 13.47
N ARG A 46 12.49 3.00 12.55
CA ARG A 46 11.17 2.34 12.56
C ARG A 46 11.28 0.84 12.42
N LEU A 47 12.16 0.34 11.55
CA LEU A 47 12.42 -1.08 11.40
C LEU A 47 12.98 -1.70 12.69
N HIS A 48 13.91 -1.01 13.35
CA HIS A 48 14.45 -1.45 14.64
C HIS A 48 13.37 -1.49 15.73
N ASP A 49 12.53 -0.45 15.82
CA ASP A 49 11.46 -0.36 16.82
C ASP A 49 10.39 -1.43 16.56
N GLN A 50 10.00 -1.63 15.30
CA GLN A 50 9.12 -2.71 14.89
C GLN A 50 9.70 -4.09 15.24
N GLN A 51 11.00 -4.32 15.01
CA GLN A 51 11.66 -5.57 15.39
C GLN A 51 11.72 -5.75 16.91
N ALA A 52 11.87 -4.66 17.67
CA ALA A 52 11.89 -4.70 19.13
C ALA A 52 10.56 -5.19 19.73
N LEU A 53 9.42 -4.89 19.06
CA LEU A 53 8.10 -5.44 19.43
C LEU A 53 8.12 -6.98 19.47
N GLY A 54 8.90 -7.61 18.59
CA GLY A 54 8.97 -9.07 18.48
C GLY A 54 7.66 -9.71 18.02
N TRP A 55 6.83 -8.95 17.31
CA TRP A 55 5.55 -9.42 16.79
C TRP A 55 5.71 -10.28 15.54
N ARG A 56 4.81 -11.24 15.38
CA ARG A 56 4.70 -12.10 14.21
C ARG A 56 3.29 -12.06 13.67
N SER A 57 3.16 -11.86 12.37
CA SER A 57 1.86 -11.87 11.71
C SER A 57 1.70 -13.11 10.85
N GLU A 58 0.50 -13.66 10.88
CA GLU A 58 0.05 -14.77 10.03
C GLU A 58 -1.23 -14.33 9.36
N ALA A 59 -1.36 -14.54 8.06
CA ALA A 59 -2.57 -14.19 7.32
C ALA A 59 -2.99 -15.33 6.39
N ASP A 60 -4.29 -15.53 6.26
CA ASP A 60 -4.90 -16.54 5.42
C ASP A 60 -6.17 -15.99 4.75
N LEU A 61 -6.45 -16.44 3.52
CA LEU A 61 -7.64 -16.05 2.75
C LEU A 61 -8.34 -17.31 2.21
N THR A 62 -9.32 -17.79 2.97
CA THR A 62 -10.06 -19.03 2.66
C THR A 62 -11.55 -18.76 2.58
N GLY A 63 -12.19 -19.20 1.48
CA GLY A 63 -13.63 -19.08 1.27
C GLY A 63 -14.20 -17.66 1.37
N GLY A 64 -13.47 -16.64 0.89
CA GLY A 64 -13.88 -15.23 1.01
C GLY A 64 -13.73 -14.66 2.41
N ARG A 65 -13.05 -15.36 3.33
CA ARG A 65 -12.74 -14.86 4.67
C ARG A 65 -11.25 -14.63 4.82
N LEU A 66 -10.89 -13.37 5.02
CA LEU A 66 -9.56 -12.94 5.40
C LEU A 66 -9.41 -13.12 6.92
N THR A 67 -8.36 -13.83 7.34
CA THR A 67 -7.99 -13.99 8.75
C THR A 67 -6.56 -13.50 8.94
N VAL A 68 -6.34 -12.60 9.90
CA VAL A 68 -5.04 -12.03 10.26
C VAL A 68 -4.82 -12.23 11.75
N ARG A 69 -3.73 -12.91 12.12
CA ARG A 69 -3.29 -13.07 13.50
C ARG A 69 -2.01 -12.29 13.72
N VAL A 70 -2.01 -11.40 14.70
CA VAL A 70 -0.81 -10.69 15.15
C VAL A 70 -0.46 -11.24 16.53
N LEU A 71 0.67 -11.94 16.61
CA LEU A 71 1.15 -12.63 17.81
C LEU A 71 2.32 -11.88 18.42
N GLY A 72 2.33 -11.73 19.74
CA GLY A 72 3.46 -11.24 20.52
C GLY A 72 4.58 -12.28 20.64
N ARG A 73 5.65 -11.91 21.32
CA ARG A 73 6.83 -12.77 21.54
C ARG A 73 6.51 -14.07 22.29
N ASP A 74 5.47 -14.03 23.12
CA ASP A 74 4.97 -15.13 23.94
C ASP A 74 3.96 -16.04 23.19
N GLY A 75 3.61 -15.69 21.94
CA GLY A 75 2.62 -16.42 21.15
C GLY A 75 1.17 -16.08 21.48
N ASN A 76 0.93 -15.13 22.39
CA ASN A 76 -0.40 -14.59 22.65
C ASN A 76 -0.75 -13.47 21.65
N PRO A 77 -2.03 -13.10 21.49
CA PRO A 77 -2.40 -11.94 20.68
C PRO A 77 -1.64 -10.68 21.11
N ALA A 78 -1.03 -10.01 20.14
CA ALA A 78 -0.27 -8.80 20.38
C ALA A 78 -1.19 -7.65 20.84
N PRO A 79 -0.72 -6.71 21.67
CA PRO A 79 -1.49 -5.54 22.10
C PRO A 79 -1.54 -4.49 20.99
N VAL A 80 -2.32 -4.79 19.95
CA VAL A 80 -2.59 -3.91 18.81
C VAL A 80 -3.63 -2.87 19.23
N ALA A 81 -3.29 -1.59 19.10
CA ALA A 81 -4.19 -0.47 19.39
C ALA A 81 -5.09 -0.14 18.20
N ASP A 82 -4.52 -0.15 17.00
CA ASP A 82 -5.21 0.09 15.74
C ASP A 82 -4.61 -0.79 14.64
N ILE A 83 -5.44 -1.23 13.70
CA ILE A 83 -5.03 -2.03 12.56
C ILE A 83 -5.85 -1.67 11.33
N SER A 84 -5.17 -1.51 10.21
CA SER A 84 -5.76 -1.37 8.90
C SER A 84 -5.12 -2.37 7.94
N ALA A 85 -5.88 -2.76 6.91
CA ALA A 85 -5.38 -3.63 5.88
C ALA A 85 -5.84 -3.18 4.49
N ILE A 86 -5.00 -3.44 3.51
CA ILE A 86 -5.30 -3.27 2.09
C ILE A 86 -5.06 -4.61 1.42
N LEU A 87 -6.10 -5.13 0.77
CA LEU A 87 -6.05 -6.35 -0.02
C LEU A 87 -6.14 -5.95 -1.50
N GLY A 88 -5.11 -6.27 -2.26
CA GLY A 88 -4.99 -5.84 -3.66
C GLY A 88 -4.36 -6.90 -4.55
N ARG A 89 -4.26 -6.62 -5.85
CA ARG A 89 -3.58 -7.53 -6.78
C ARG A 89 -2.07 -7.23 -6.79
N PRO A 90 -1.20 -8.25 -6.92
CA PRO A 90 0.26 -8.02 -6.91
C PRO A 90 0.78 -7.08 -8.01
N THR A 91 0.02 -6.93 -9.11
CA THR A 91 0.45 -6.19 -10.31
C THR A 91 -0.42 -4.98 -10.65
N THR A 92 -1.50 -4.73 -9.91
CA THR A 92 -2.38 -3.58 -10.17
C THR A 92 -3.09 -3.11 -8.91
N GLU A 93 -3.13 -1.80 -8.71
CA GLU A 93 -3.84 -1.16 -7.60
C GLU A 93 -5.34 -0.96 -7.87
N ARG A 94 -5.82 -1.31 -9.08
CA ARG A 94 -7.22 -1.07 -9.49
C ARG A 94 -8.25 -1.85 -8.67
N GLU A 95 -7.81 -2.95 -8.04
CA GLU A 95 -8.65 -3.87 -7.27
C GLU A 95 -8.36 -3.77 -5.76
N ASP A 96 -7.65 -2.73 -5.32
CA ASP A 96 -7.34 -2.52 -3.91
C ASP A 96 -8.63 -2.26 -3.13
N THR A 97 -8.88 -3.12 -2.15
CA THR A 97 -10.01 -3.04 -1.24
C THR A 97 -9.49 -2.91 0.19
N VAL A 98 -10.18 -2.12 1.01
CA VAL A 98 -9.92 -1.99 2.45
C VAL A 98 -10.91 -2.89 3.20
N PRO A 99 -10.52 -4.08 3.69
CA PRO A 99 -11.42 -4.97 4.40
C PRO A 99 -11.80 -4.39 5.76
N ASP A 100 -13.08 -4.55 6.14
CA ASP A 100 -13.55 -4.18 7.49
C ASP A 100 -13.15 -5.26 8.50
N LEU A 101 -11.98 -5.07 9.13
CA LEU A 101 -11.41 -6.01 10.08
C LEU A 101 -12.15 -5.93 11.42
N ARG A 102 -12.79 -7.04 11.81
CA ARG A 102 -13.35 -7.24 13.15
C ARG A 102 -12.44 -8.15 13.99
N PHE A 103 -12.23 -7.79 15.26
CA PHE A 103 -11.47 -8.63 16.17
C PHE A 103 -12.36 -9.75 16.73
N GLU A 104 -12.02 -11.01 16.45
CA GLU A 104 -12.76 -12.20 16.84
C GLU A 104 -11.79 -13.32 17.27
N GLY A 105 -11.92 -13.79 18.52
CA GLY A 105 -11.18 -14.97 18.99
C GLY A 105 -9.65 -14.87 18.93
N GLY A 106 -9.08 -13.66 19.04
CA GLY A 106 -7.63 -13.44 18.97
C GLY A 106 -7.09 -13.26 17.55
N ALA A 107 -7.96 -13.12 16.56
CA ALA A 107 -7.63 -12.79 15.18
C ALA A 107 -8.47 -11.60 14.68
N PHE A 108 -7.95 -10.88 13.71
CA PHE A 108 -8.71 -9.92 12.92
C PHE A 108 -9.26 -10.63 11.70
N VAL A 109 -10.58 -10.61 11.52
CA VAL A 109 -11.26 -11.27 10.42
C VAL A 109 -12.04 -10.26 9.60
N ALA A 110 -12.10 -10.45 8.29
CA ALA A 110 -12.97 -9.70 7.41
C ALA A 110 -13.57 -10.64 6.37
N ASP A 111 -14.84 -10.45 6.05
CA ASP A 111 -15.46 -11.12 4.92
C ASP A 111 -15.23 -10.23 3.68
N VAL A 112 -14.57 -10.79 2.66
CA VAL A 112 -14.12 -10.09 1.45
C VAL A 112 -14.66 -10.77 0.20
N ASP A 113 -15.17 -9.98 -0.74
CA ASP A 113 -15.63 -10.47 -2.04
C ASP A 113 -14.49 -10.35 -3.05
N VAL A 114 -13.76 -11.44 -3.23
CA VAL A 114 -12.53 -11.50 -4.04
C VAL A 114 -12.51 -12.75 -4.90
N ASP A 115 -12.13 -12.57 -6.17
CA ASP A 115 -11.97 -13.69 -7.09
C ASP A 115 -10.79 -14.59 -6.72
N TYR A 116 -10.79 -15.82 -7.26
CA TYR A 116 -9.69 -16.76 -7.12
C TYR A 116 -8.36 -16.19 -7.66
N GLY A 117 -7.25 -16.71 -7.11
CA GLY A 117 -5.90 -16.39 -7.57
C GLY A 117 -5.05 -15.67 -6.53
N ASN A 118 -4.05 -14.92 -7.01
CA ASN A 118 -3.05 -14.28 -6.17
C ASN A 118 -3.53 -12.90 -5.72
N TRP A 119 -3.26 -12.61 -4.45
CA TRP A 119 -3.58 -11.37 -3.77
C TRP A 119 -2.38 -10.95 -2.93
N ASP A 120 -2.20 -9.66 -2.73
CA ASP A 120 -1.25 -9.09 -1.81
C ASP A 120 -2.02 -8.42 -0.67
N LEU A 121 -1.69 -8.83 0.56
CA LEU A 121 -2.19 -8.19 1.76
C LEU A 121 -1.10 -7.29 2.33
N ARG A 122 -1.42 -6.01 2.51
CA ARG A 122 -0.63 -5.06 3.30
C ARG A 122 -1.39 -4.76 4.59
N ILE A 123 -0.70 -4.89 5.71
CA ILE A 123 -1.20 -4.59 7.05
C ILE A 123 -0.36 -3.44 7.61
N ASP A 124 -1.05 -2.45 8.16
CA ASP A 124 -0.47 -1.36 8.92
C ASP A 124 -1.15 -1.34 10.30
N ALA A 125 -0.36 -1.61 11.34
CA ALA A 125 -0.83 -1.71 12.71
C ALA A 125 -0.02 -0.81 13.63
N HIS A 126 -0.64 -0.39 14.74
CA HIS A 126 0.00 0.39 15.78
C HIS A 126 -0.01 -0.37 17.11
N ALA A 127 1.13 -0.43 17.77
CA ALA A 127 1.22 -0.88 19.15
C ALA A 127 0.61 0.16 20.10
N ALA A 128 0.24 -0.28 21.31
CA ALA A 128 -0.29 0.60 22.36
C ALA A 128 0.66 1.74 22.75
N ASP A 129 1.97 1.59 22.50
CA ASP A 129 2.98 2.62 22.70
C ASP A 129 3.17 3.56 21.49
N GLY A 130 2.41 3.34 20.42
CA GLY A 130 2.47 4.11 19.17
C GLY A 130 3.46 3.58 18.14
N THR A 131 4.21 2.52 18.43
CA THR A 131 5.15 1.92 17.47
C THR A 131 4.41 1.38 16.25
N GLU A 132 4.86 1.77 15.07
CA GLU A 132 4.33 1.30 13.79
C GLU A 132 4.80 -0.14 13.50
N TYR A 133 3.88 -0.97 13.02
CA TYR A 133 4.13 -2.32 12.56
C TYR A 133 3.50 -2.51 11.19
N THR A 134 4.35 -2.54 10.15
CA THR A 134 3.90 -2.83 8.78
C THR A 134 4.28 -4.25 8.39
N TYR A 135 3.35 -4.98 7.78
CA TYR A 135 3.57 -6.34 7.28
C TYR A 135 2.92 -6.54 5.92
N ARG A 136 3.64 -7.15 4.98
CA ARG A 136 3.13 -7.49 3.64
C ARG A 136 3.31 -8.98 3.38
N VAL A 137 2.26 -9.60 2.86
CA VAL A 137 2.26 -11.03 2.53
C VAL A 137 1.42 -11.30 1.29
N GLY A 138 1.92 -12.19 0.43
CA GLY A 138 1.16 -12.72 -0.69
C GLY A 138 0.23 -13.83 -0.22
N LEU A 139 -1.04 -13.75 -0.63
CA LEU A 139 -2.09 -14.73 -0.34
C LEU A 139 -2.55 -15.38 -1.64
N ILE A 140 -3.00 -16.63 -1.53
CA ILE A 140 -3.61 -17.34 -2.65
C ILE A 140 -5.02 -17.72 -2.23
N HIS A 141 -6.01 -17.17 -2.93
CA HIS A 141 -7.39 -17.57 -2.73
C HIS A 141 -7.68 -18.83 -3.54
N HIS A 142 -7.80 -19.95 -2.82
CA HIS A 142 -8.11 -21.27 -3.40
C HIS A 142 -9.62 -21.47 -3.58
N ARG A 143 -9.97 -22.36 -4.52
CA ARG A 143 -11.35 -22.78 -4.82
C ARG A 143 -11.91 -23.75 -3.80
#